data_AF-A0A7W6UZS9-F1
#
_entry.id   AF-A0A7W6UZS9-F1
#
_cell.length_a   1.000
_cell.length_b   1.000
_cell.length_c   1.000
_cell.angle_alpha   90.00
_cell.angle_beta   90.00
_cell.angle_gamma   90.00
#
_symmetry.space_group_name_H-M   'P 1'
#
loop_
_entity.id
_entity.type
_entity.pdbx_description
1 polymer ?
#
loop_
_entity_poly.entity_id
_entity_poly.type
_entity_poly.pdbx_seq_one_letter_code
_entity_poly.pdbx_strand_id
1 'polypeptide(L)'
;MESAKPCIALIAHDLKKDDMADFARQRQTALSKFRIVATGTTGGRVQEAAPGLDVTRLKSGPLGGDQQIGAMIATGEVSMLVFFIDPLSALPHDVDVKALTRLATVYDIPMALNRATAEHLIDFQ
;
A
#
# COMPACT_ATOMS: atom_id res chain seq x y z
N MET A 1 27.30 5.81 4.80
CA MET A 1 26.33 4.71 5.02
C MET A 1 25.16 5.02 4.11
N GLU A 2 24.88 4.15 3.14
CA GLU A 2 23.75 4.32 2.24
C GLU A 2 22.47 4.22 3.08
N SER A 3 21.64 5.26 3.09
CA SER A 3 20.40 5.27 3.85
C SER A 3 19.49 4.14 3.33
N ALA A 4 18.94 3.31 4.21
CA ALA A 4 18.03 2.26 3.81
C ALA A 4 16.83 2.85 3.06
N LYS A 5 16.42 2.23 1.94
CA LYS A 5 15.26 2.69 1.17
C LYS A 5 14.02 2.71 2.07
N PRO A 6 13.25 3.82 2.11
CA PRO A 6 12.00 3.88 2.86
C PRO A 6 11.01 2.83 2.34
N CYS A 7 10.13 2.35 3.21
CA CYS A 7 9.13 1.34 2.83
C CYS A 7 7.73 1.94 2.68
N ILE A 8 7.04 1.52 1.63
CA ILE A 8 5.66 1.88 1.32
C ILE A 8 4.78 0.63 1.31
N ALA A 9 3.58 0.74 1.87
CA ALA A 9 2.56 -0.29 1.81
C ALA A 9 1.54 -0.01 0.69
N LEU A 10 1.29 -1.00 -0.17
CA LEU A 10 0.28 -0.93 -1.24
C LEU A 10 -0.86 -1.93 -0.99
N ILE A 11 -2.08 -1.43 -0.89
CA ILE A 11 -3.29 -2.22 -0.64
C ILE A 11 -4.40 -1.73 -1.57
N ALA A 12 -5.23 -2.65 -2.09
CA ALA A 12 -6.40 -2.27 -2.86
C ALA A 12 -7.55 -3.26 -2.61
N HIS A 13 -8.77 -2.73 -2.49
CA HIS A 13 -9.98 -3.56 -2.61
C HIS A 13 -10.06 -4.21 -3.99
N ASP A 14 -10.84 -5.28 -4.14
CA ASP A 14 -10.86 -6.09 -5.36
C ASP A 14 -11.13 -5.26 -6.62
N LEU A 15 -12.14 -4.38 -6.58
CA LEU A 15 -12.48 -3.48 -7.70
C LEU A 15 -11.47 -2.35 -7.94
N LYS A 16 -10.42 -2.26 -7.11
CA LYS A 16 -9.35 -1.25 -7.18
C LYS A 16 -7.98 -1.83 -7.47
N LYS A 17 -7.87 -3.14 -7.66
CA LYS A 17 -6.57 -3.78 -7.94
C LYS A 17 -6.01 -3.42 -9.30
N ASP A 18 -6.88 -3.29 -10.31
CA ASP A 18 -6.45 -2.86 -11.64
C ASP A 18 -6.02 -1.38 -11.61
N ASP A 19 -6.74 -0.51 -10.91
CA ASP A 19 -6.33 0.88 -10.65
C ASP A 19 -4.95 0.95 -9.97
N MET A 20 -4.68 0.08 -9.00
CA MET A 20 -3.39 -0.01 -8.30
C MET A 20 -2.26 -0.51 -9.22
N ALA A 21 -2.53 -1.51 -10.05
CA ALA A 21 -1.57 -2.03 -11.01
C ALA A 21 -1.19 -0.95 -12.04
N ASP A 22 -2.17 -0.20 -12.54
CA ASP A 22 -1.94 0.92 -13.45
C ASP A 22 -1.18 2.06 -12.78
N PHE A 23 -1.51 2.40 -11.54
CA PHE A 23 -0.74 3.37 -10.75
C PHE A 23 0.73 2.92 -10.62
N ALA A 24 0.97 1.66 -10.26
CA ALA A 24 2.32 1.13 -10.10
C ALA A 24 3.14 1.15 -11.40
N ARG A 25 2.50 0.80 -12.53
CA ARG A 25 3.12 0.89 -13.85
C ARG A 25 3.47 2.32 -14.24
N GLN A 26 2.53 3.26 -14.07
CA GLN A 26 2.73 4.67 -14.44
C GLN A 26 3.75 5.37 -13.54
N ARG A 27 3.82 4.99 -12.26
CA ARG A 27 4.72 5.58 -11.26
C ARG A 27 5.90 4.68 -10.92
N GLN A 28 6.24 3.72 -11.78
CA GLN A 28 7.30 2.73 -11.53
C GLN A 28 8.63 3.40 -11.16
N THR A 29 9.02 4.46 -11.86
CA THR A 29 10.27 5.19 -11.57
C THR A 29 10.28 5.77 -10.15
N ALA A 30 9.19 6.42 -9.73
CA ALA A 30 9.07 6.97 -8.38
C ALA A 30 9.03 5.86 -7.31
N LEU A 31 8.23 4.81 -7.56
CA LEU A 31 8.10 3.67 -6.66
C LEU A 31 9.40 2.87 -6.49
N SER A 32 10.29 2.87 -7.49
CA SER A 32 11.59 2.17 -7.43
C SER A 32 12.54 2.69 -6.34
N LYS A 33 12.26 3.89 -5.80
CA LYS A 33 12.98 4.50 -4.67
C LYS A 33 12.61 3.86 -3.32
N PHE A 34 11.54 3.08 -3.26
CA PHE A 34 11.02 2.45 -2.04
C PHE A 34 11.20 0.94 -2.06
N ARG A 35 11.24 0.33 -0.86
CA ARG A 35 10.86 -1.08 -0.67
C ARG A 35 9.34 -1.16 -0.59
N ILE A 36 8.70 -2.08 -1.29
CA ILE A 36 7.24 -2.18 -1.31
C ILE A 36 6.79 -3.41 -0.53
N VAL A 37 5.81 -3.24 0.35
CA VAL A 37 5.04 -4.36 0.94
C VAL A 37 3.61 -4.26 0.46
N ALA A 38 2.99 -5.39 0.11
CA ALA A 38 1.63 -5.38 -0.41
C ALA A 38 0.86 -6.63 0.02
N THR A 39 -0.45 -6.50 0.19
CA THR A 39 -1.31 -7.67 0.47
C THR A 39 -1.32 -8.62 -0.73
N GLY A 40 -1.50 -9.91 -0.48
CA GLY A 40 -1.15 -10.99 -1.41
C GLY A 40 -1.59 -10.80 -2.86
N THR A 41 -2.86 -10.49 -3.11
CA THR A 41 -3.40 -10.30 -4.47
C THR A 41 -2.99 -8.94 -5.06
N THR A 42 -2.99 -7.88 -4.25
CA THR A 42 -2.54 -6.54 -4.67
C THR A 42 -1.09 -6.58 -5.13
N GLY A 43 -0.21 -7.18 -4.34
CA GLY A 43 1.22 -7.31 -4.66
C GLY A 43 1.47 -8.15 -5.91
N GLY A 44 0.66 -9.19 -6.15
CA GLY A 44 0.72 -9.96 -7.40
C GLY A 44 0.45 -9.08 -8.63
N ARG A 45 -0.64 -8.31 -8.61
CA ARG A 45 -1.00 -7.39 -9.72
C ARG A 45 0.04 -6.30 -9.95
N VAL A 46 0.59 -5.74 -8.88
CA VAL A 46 1.67 -4.74 -8.95
C VAL A 46 2.92 -5.33 -9.60
N GLN A 47 3.32 -6.53 -9.18
CA GLN A 47 4.53 -7.19 -9.68
C GLN A 47 4.39 -7.64 -11.15
N GLU A 48 3.20 -8.06 -11.57
CA GLU A 48 2.88 -8.33 -12.98
C GLU A 48 2.98 -7.06 -13.84
N ALA A 49 2.42 -5.94 -13.37
CA ALA A 49 2.38 -4.68 -14.12
C ALA A 49 3.73 -3.93 -14.14
N ALA A 50 4.56 -4.10 -13.11
CA ALA A 50 5.85 -3.44 -12.95
C ALA A 50 6.91 -4.39 -12.36
N PRO A 51 7.46 -5.34 -13.14
CA PRO A 51 8.35 -6.39 -12.65
C PRO A 51 9.67 -5.91 -12.01
N GLY A 52 10.08 -4.67 -12.28
CA GLY A 52 11.29 -4.08 -11.71
C GLY A 52 11.13 -3.51 -10.30
N LEU A 53 9.93 -3.57 -9.72
CA LEU A 53 9.67 -3.09 -8.36
C LEU A 53 10.01 -4.16 -7.31
N ASP A 54 10.63 -3.75 -6.21
CA ASP A 54 10.94 -4.61 -5.05
C ASP A 54 9.69 -4.79 -4.18
N VAL A 55 8.85 -5.77 -4.54
CA VAL A 55 7.56 -6.04 -3.90
C VAL A 55 7.64 -7.29 -3.03
N THR A 56 7.45 -7.13 -1.73
CA THR A 56 7.22 -8.22 -0.79
C THR A 56 5.72 -8.46 -0.61
N ARG A 57 5.26 -9.65 -0.99
CA ARG A 57 3.85 -10.07 -0.84
C ARG A 57 3.60 -10.61 0.56
N LEU A 58 2.65 -10.00 1.26
CA LEU A 58 2.12 -10.45 2.55
C LEU A 58 0.90 -11.34 2.33
N LYS A 59 0.23 -11.76 3.41
CA LYS A 59 -1.07 -12.45 3.29
C LYS A 59 -2.10 -11.55 2.59
N SER A 60 -3.17 -12.14 2.08
CA SER A 60 -4.32 -11.34 1.65
C SER A 60 -4.93 -10.62 2.87
N GLY A 61 -5.58 -9.47 2.64
CA GLY A 61 -6.25 -8.70 3.71
C GLY A 61 -7.12 -9.58 4.60
N PRO A 62 -8.09 -10.33 4.04
CA PRO A 62 -8.98 -11.21 4.80
C PRO A 62 -8.29 -12.34 5.60
N LEU A 63 -7.03 -12.66 5.27
CA LEU A 63 -6.24 -13.68 5.98
C LEU A 63 -5.22 -13.06 6.97
N GLY A 64 -5.37 -11.77 7.27
CA GLY A 64 -4.54 -11.03 8.23
C GLY A 64 -3.42 -10.20 7.62
N GLY A 65 -3.39 -10.03 6.28
CA GLY A 65 -2.39 -9.19 5.61
C GLY A 65 -2.42 -7.73 6.08
N ASP A 66 -3.62 -7.20 6.35
CA ASP A 66 -3.79 -5.83 6.84
C ASP A 66 -3.21 -5.67 8.26
N GLN A 67 -3.32 -6.71 9.09
CA GLN A 67 -2.72 -6.72 10.43
C GLN A 67 -1.19 -6.83 10.38
N GLN A 68 -0.63 -7.56 9.40
CA GLN A 68 0.82 -7.57 9.17
C GLN A 68 1.33 -6.16 8.84
N ILE A 69 0.66 -5.45 7.93
CA ILE A 69 1.03 -4.07 7.58
C ILE A 69 0.82 -3.15 8.79
N GLY A 70 -0.27 -3.30 9.53
CA GLY A 70 -0.51 -2.54 10.75
C GLY A 70 0.60 -2.70 11.80
N ALA A 71 1.11 -3.93 11.98
CA ALA A 71 2.26 -4.18 12.84
C ALA A 71 3.52 -3.45 12.33
N MET A 72 3.77 -3.50 11.01
CA MET A 72 4.92 -2.80 10.40
C MET A 72 4.81 -1.27 10.48
N ILE A 73 3.60 -0.71 10.43
CA ILE A 73 3.39 0.72 10.71
C ILE A 73 3.76 1.01 12.18
N ALA A 74 3.28 0.18 13.10
CA ALA A 74 3.49 0.37 14.53
C ALA A 74 4.96 0.22 14.98
N THR A 75 5.76 -0.55 14.24
CA THR A 75 7.21 -0.72 14.46
C THR A 75 8.08 0.26 13.67
N GLY A 76 7.47 1.17 12.89
CA GLY A 76 8.19 2.15 12.06
C GLY A 76 8.85 1.56 10.81
N GLU A 77 8.51 0.32 10.45
CA GLU A 77 9.03 -0.35 9.26
C GLU A 77 8.35 0.09 7.96
N VAL A 78 7.10 0.56 8.03
CA VAL A 78 6.33 1.16 6.92
C VAL A 78 6.18 2.65 7.18
N SER A 79 6.63 3.45 6.21
CA SER A 79 6.67 4.92 6.30
C SER A 79 5.60 5.64 5.48
N MET A 80 4.85 4.91 4.64
CA MET A 80 3.75 5.47 3.84
C MET A 80 2.74 4.36 3.52
N LEU A 81 1.45 4.70 3.55
CA LEU A 81 0.36 3.80 3.20
C LEU A 81 -0.38 4.31 1.94
N VAL A 82 -0.47 3.49 0.91
CA VAL A 82 -1.37 3.70 -0.23
C VAL A 82 -2.41 2.59 -0.23
N PHE A 83 -3.64 2.95 0.11
CA PHE A 83 -4.77 2.03 0.16
C PHE A 83 -5.87 2.51 -0.77
N PHE A 84 -6.02 1.89 -1.95
CA PHE A 84 -7.14 2.19 -2.84
C PHE A 84 -8.41 1.50 -2.34
N ILE A 85 -9.23 2.28 -1.65
CA ILE A 85 -10.52 1.88 -1.10
C ILE A 85 -11.59 1.98 -2.18
N ASP A 86 -12.34 0.91 -2.36
CA ASP A 86 -13.67 0.95 -2.96
C ASP A 86 -14.70 1.47 -1.94
N PRO A 87 -15.31 2.64 -2.14
CA PRO A 87 -16.24 3.23 -1.19
C PRO A 87 -17.71 2.78 -1.38
N LEU A 88 -18.02 2.02 -2.45
CA LEU A 88 -19.40 1.67 -2.80
C LEU A 88 -19.77 0.23 -2.44
N SER A 89 -18.79 -0.65 -2.25
CA SER A 89 -19.03 -2.04 -1.87
C SER A 89 -19.13 -2.22 -0.37
N ALA A 90 -20.09 -3.03 0.08
CA ALA A 90 -20.10 -3.53 1.45
C ALA A 90 -18.99 -4.60 1.62
N LEU A 91 -18.00 -4.32 2.44
CA LEU A 91 -16.83 -5.18 2.59
C LEU A 91 -16.87 -5.91 3.94
N PRO A 92 -16.80 -7.25 3.96
CA PRO A 92 -16.77 -8.03 5.20
C PRO A 92 -15.62 -7.65 6.16
N HIS A 93 -14.59 -6.98 5.63
CA HIS A 93 -13.38 -6.55 6.33
C HIS A 93 -13.29 -5.02 6.51
N ASP A 94 -14.42 -4.30 6.54
CA ASP A 94 -14.44 -2.83 6.78
C ASP A 94 -13.80 -2.44 8.13
N VAL A 95 -13.82 -3.34 9.11
CA VAL A 95 -13.13 -3.17 10.40
C VAL A 95 -11.61 -3.10 10.21
N ASP A 96 -11.05 -3.86 9.27
CA ASP A 96 -9.61 -3.89 9.01
C ASP A 96 -9.15 -2.58 8.35
N VAL A 97 -9.96 -1.99 7.46
CA VAL A 97 -9.72 -0.66 6.88
C VAL A 97 -9.63 0.40 7.99
N LYS A 98 -10.60 0.40 8.91
CA LYS A 98 -10.61 1.32 10.06
C LYS A 98 -9.41 1.12 10.98
N ALA A 99 -9.04 -0.13 11.25
CA ALA A 99 -7.88 -0.43 12.09
C ALA A 99 -6.57 0.09 11.49
N LEU A 100 -6.38 -0.10 10.18
CA LEU A 100 -5.16 0.29 9.48
C LEU A 100 -5.05 1.81 9.33
N THR A 101 -6.12 2.48 8.92
CA THR A 101 -6.16 3.95 8.81
C THR A 101 -5.98 4.63 10.17
N ARG A 102 -6.53 4.05 11.24
CA ARG A 102 -6.27 4.49 12.62
C ARG A 102 -4.80 4.37 12.99
N LEU A 103 -4.14 3.26 12.66
CA LEU A 103 -2.70 3.10 12.91
C LEU A 103 -1.88 4.13 12.13
N ALA A 104 -2.14 4.30 10.82
CA ALA A 104 -1.44 5.29 10.03
C ALA A 104 -1.59 6.72 10.61
N THR A 105 -2.78 7.05 11.12
CA THR A 105 -3.05 8.32 11.80
C THR A 105 -2.29 8.45 13.12
N VAL A 106 -2.26 7.39 13.95
CA VAL A 106 -1.59 7.42 15.26
C VAL A 106 -0.07 7.60 15.12
N TYR A 107 0.53 6.95 14.13
CA TYR A 107 1.97 7.01 13.86
C TYR A 107 2.36 8.14 12.90
N ASP A 108 1.41 8.99 12.51
CA ASP A 108 1.59 10.17 11.68
C ASP A 108 2.36 9.92 10.37
N ILE A 109 1.99 8.83 9.67
CA ILE A 109 2.57 8.51 8.37
C ILE A 109 1.70 9.03 7.22
N PRO A 110 2.30 9.46 6.10
CA PRO A 110 1.55 9.80 4.89
C PRO A 110 0.65 8.66 4.44
N MET A 111 -0.61 8.98 4.15
CA MET A 111 -1.63 8.01 3.77
C MET A 111 -2.45 8.52 2.57
N ALA A 112 -2.53 7.71 1.52
CA ALA A 112 -3.44 7.92 0.39
C ALA A 112 -4.53 6.87 0.40
N LEU A 113 -5.79 7.29 0.45
CA LEU A 113 -6.97 6.40 0.40
C LEU A 113 -7.61 6.30 -0.99
N ASN A 114 -7.04 7.00 -1.95
CA ASN A 114 -7.46 7.04 -3.34
C ASN A 114 -6.27 7.38 -4.25
N ARG A 115 -6.48 7.24 -5.56
CA ARG A 115 -5.44 7.47 -6.57
C ARG A 115 -4.94 8.91 -6.61
N ALA A 116 -5.83 9.90 -6.56
CA ALA A 116 -5.44 11.30 -6.67
C ALA A 116 -4.46 11.69 -5.54
N THR A 117 -4.76 11.31 -4.30
CA THR A 117 -3.84 11.54 -3.17
C THR A 117 -2.52 10.79 -3.35
N ALA A 118 -2.54 9.55 -3.86
CA ALA A 118 -1.33 8.77 -4.08
C ALA A 118 -0.42 9.37 -5.15
N GLU A 119 -0.99 9.92 -6.22
CA GLU A 119 -0.24 10.61 -7.27
C GLU A 119 0.47 11.86 -6.74
N HIS A 120 -0.14 12.60 -5.82
CA HIS A 120 0.52 13.73 -5.17
C HIS A 120 1.57 13.29 -4.14
N LEU A 121 1.29 12.27 -3.32
CA LEU A 121 2.22 11.83 -2.27
C LEU A 121 3.49 11.17 -2.83
N ILE A 122 3.39 10.41 -3.92
CA ILE A 122 4.55 9.68 -4.46
C ILE A 122 5.57 10.62 -5.10
N ASP A 123 5.13 11.80 -5.52
CA ASP A 123 5.97 12.85 -6.10
C ASP A 123 6.44 13.87 -5.03
N PHE A 124 5.88 13.84 -3.81
CA PHE A 124 6.26 14.74 -2.71
C PHE A 124 7.57 14.26 -2.09
N GLN A 125 8.68 14.92 -2.45
CA GLN A 125 10.03 14.67 -1.92
C GLN A 125 10.48 15.79 -0.98
#